data_AF-A0A2E9D376-F1
#
_entry.id   AF-A0A2E9D376-F1
#
_cell.length_a   1.000
_cell.length_b   1.000
_cell.length_c   1.000
_cell.angle_alpha   90.00
_cell.angle_beta   90.00
_cell.angle_gamma   90.00
#
_symmetry.space_group_name_H-M   'P 1'
#
loop_
_entity.id
_entity.type
_entity.pdbx_description
1 polymer ?
#
loop_
_entity_poly.entity_id
_entity_poly.type
_entity_poly.pdbx_seq_one_letter_code
_entity_poly.pdbx_strand_id
1 'polypeptide(L)'
;MSRFNVSVLLATALLGVLLWVVLNIARDLARAPGEPLPLPADEPVISFDPGLPRLLTPADLKNWLASRGEPAEPLLDAYRNWLSERGYPVGRRNLLSTTTDAPIDLSDQGDPVLITLAGNGNTEAMHELADRSLETDPLAALEWYDQAVINGSLYAMERMADLLATLGDPAIDDFVSDPRWQEALLQIRGATPAPRERALAWAIATVTVGGFAIMTPEHASRITALGEQLDAFGVERACQTAQDYVLEAAATRRARGGAVFSMQIPPIALSIADPADSIPCNVGSVPPLVSLEQCEANNFVGPDRKLMTVWVCTQ
;
A
#
# COMPACT_ATOMS: atom_id res chain seq x y z
N MET A 1 23.93 -13.56 47.19
CA MET A 1 23.18 -14.63 46.47
C MET A 1 24.01 -15.05 45.27
N SER A 2 24.35 -16.33 45.13
CA SER A 2 25.15 -16.82 43.99
C SER A 2 24.34 -16.71 42.70
N ARG A 3 24.99 -16.40 41.58
CA ARG A 3 24.37 -16.32 40.23
C ARG A 3 23.58 -17.58 39.87
N PHE A 4 23.93 -18.72 40.48
CA PHE A 4 23.24 -19.99 40.31
C PHE A 4 21.78 -19.96 40.77
N ASN A 5 21.46 -19.23 41.85
CA ASN A 5 20.08 -19.16 42.37
C ASN A 5 19.16 -18.30 41.48
N VAL A 6 19.72 -17.32 40.76
CA VAL A 6 18.95 -16.45 39.87
C VAL A 6 18.56 -17.18 38.58
N SER A 7 19.49 -17.96 38.01
CA SER A 7 19.21 -18.76 36.81
C SER A 7 18.16 -19.84 37.05
N VAL A 8 18.19 -20.50 38.21
CA VAL A 8 17.18 -21.50 38.57
C VAL A 8 15.80 -20.85 38.72
N LEU A 9 15.71 -19.70 39.40
CA LEU A 9 14.44 -18.98 39.56
C LEU A 9 13.84 -18.51 38.23
N LEU A 10 14.67 -18.01 37.31
CA LEU A 10 14.25 -17.61 35.96
C LEU A 10 13.74 -18.80 35.14
N ALA A 11 14.44 -19.93 35.19
CA ALA A 11 14.02 -21.14 34.48
C ALA A 11 12.67 -21.66 35.01
N THR A 12 12.46 -21.68 36.32
CA THR A 12 11.19 -22.12 36.91
C THR A 12 10.03 -21.17 36.57
N ALA A 13 10.29 -19.86 36.55
CA ALA A 13 9.28 -18.86 36.16
C ALA A 13 8.87 -19.00 34.68
N LEU A 14 9.84 -19.15 33.78
CA LEU A 14 9.58 -19.37 32.36
C LEU A 14 8.80 -20.66 32.12
N LEU A 15 9.15 -21.74 32.82
CA LEU A 15 8.45 -23.02 32.70
C LEU A 15 7.01 -22.93 33.22
N GLY A 16 6.78 -22.12 34.27
CA GLY A 16 5.43 -21.81 34.76
C GLY A 16 4.57 -21.05 33.74
N VAL A 17 5.13 -20.03 33.07
CA VAL A 17 4.43 -19.28 32.02
C VAL A 17 4.12 -20.15 30.82
N LEU A 18 5.09 -20.96 30.37
CA LEU A 18 4.93 -21.85 29.21
C LEU A 18 3.86 -22.92 29.48
N LEU A 19 3.86 -23.49 30.69
CA LEU A 19 2.82 -24.43 31.12
C LEU A 19 1.44 -23.77 31.17
N TRP A 20 1.35 -22.54 31.67
CA TRP A 20 0.10 -21.79 31.72
C TRP A 20 -0.46 -21.51 30.31
N VAL A 21 0.38 -21.09 29.35
CA VAL A 21 -0.02 -20.87 27.95
C VAL A 21 -0.56 -22.15 27.31
N VAL A 22 0.16 -23.27 27.45
CA VAL A 22 -0.26 -24.57 26.89
C VAL A 22 -1.59 -25.03 27.48
N LEU A 23 -1.78 -24.87 28.80
CA LEU A 23 -3.04 -25.23 29.45
C LEU A 23 -4.20 -24.33 29.03
N ASN A 24 -3.95 -23.06 28.75
CA ASN A 24 -4.99 -22.14 28.28
C ASN A 24 -5.43 -22.50 26.85
N ILE A 25 -4.49 -22.76 25.95
CA ILE A 25 -4.77 -23.23 24.59
C ILE A 25 -5.55 -24.56 24.62
N ALA A 26 -5.14 -25.51 25.45
CA ALA A 26 -5.83 -26.79 25.59
C ALA A 26 -7.26 -26.61 26.13
N ARG A 27 -7.48 -25.66 27.03
CA ARG A 27 -8.79 -25.34 27.60
C ARG A 27 -9.72 -24.70 26.56
N ASP A 28 -9.20 -23.81 25.72
CA ASP A 28 -9.96 -23.17 24.65
C ASP A 28 -10.33 -24.19 23.56
N LEU A 29 -9.40 -25.08 23.20
CA LEU A 29 -9.66 -26.20 22.29
C LEU A 29 -10.70 -27.18 22.86
N ALA A 30 -10.70 -27.44 24.16
CA ALA A 30 -11.67 -28.32 24.82
C ALA A 30 -13.06 -27.68 24.98
N ARG A 31 -13.17 -26.35 24.88
CA ARG A 31 -14.43 -25.59 24.94
C ARG A 31 -14.98 -25.23 23.57
N ALA A 32 -14.21 -25.44 22.50
CA ALA A 32 -14.72 -25.30 21.15
C ALA A 32 -15.89 -26.27 20.96
N PRO A 33 -17.07 -25.80 20.51
CA PRO A 33 -18.19 -26.67 20.21
C PRO A 33 -17.73 -27.73 19.19
N GLY A 34 -18.13 -28.99 19.39
CA GLY A 34 -17.71 -30.14 18.60
C GLY A 34 -18.21 -30.15 17.14
N GLU A 35 -18.60 -29.00 16.61
CA GLU A 35 -18.81 -28.84 15.18
C GLU A 35 -17.44 -28.68 14.52
N PRO A 36 -17.06 -29.58 13.60
CA PRO A 36 -15.87 -29.38 12.80
C PRO A 36 -15.98 -28.00 12.16
N LEU A 37 -14.92 -27.18 12.32
CA LEU A 37 -14.82 -25.91 11.60
C LEU A 37 -15.21 -26.18 10.15
N PRO A 38 -16.20 -25.46 9.58
CA PRO A 38 -16.52 -25.62 8.18
C PRO A 38 -15.21 -25.45 7.43
N LEU A 39 -14.83 -26.47 6.66
CA LEU A 39 -13.73 -26.33 5.73
C LEU A 39 -14.02 -25.06 4.93
N PRO A 40 -13.06 -24.14 4.77
CA PRO A 40 -13.27 -22.96 3.94
C PRO A 40 -13.83 -23.48 2.62
N ALA A 41 -15.03 -23.01 2.26
CA ALA A 41 -15.66 -23.44 1.03
C ALA A 41 -14.64 -23.25 -0.09
N ASP A 42 -14.43 -24.28 -0.91
CA ASP A 42 -13.49 -24.19 -2.03
C ASP A 42 -13.77 -22.88 -2.76
N GLU A 43 -12.77 -22.00 -2.82
CA GLU A 43 -12.92 -20.73 -3.52
C GLU A 43 -13.46 -21.04 -4.92
N PRO A 44 -14.51 -20.34 -5.37
CA PRO A 44 -15.11 -20.63 -6.67
C PRO A 44 -14.01 -20.62 -7.72
N VAL A 45 -13.86 -21.73 -8.43
CA VAL A 45 -12.86 -21.83 -9.51
C VAL A 45 -13.26 -20.83 -10.58
N ILE A 46 -12.61 -19.67 -10.59
CA ILE A 46 -12.82 -18.65 -11.61
C ILE A 46 -12.29 -19.22 -12.93
N SER A 47 -13.22 -19.62 -13.81
CA SER A 47 -12.88 -20.11 -15.14
C SER A 47 -12.64 -18.92 -16.06
N PHE A 48 -11.36 -18.59 -16.28
CA PHE A 48 -10.96 -17.61 -17.28
C PHE A 48 -11.05 -18.18 -18.70
N ASP A 49 -11.19 -17.29 -19.68
CA ASP A 49 -11.06 -17.64 -21.09
C ASP A 49 -9.71 -18.36 -21.31
N PRO A 50 -9.71 -19.61 -21.81
CA PRO A 50 -8.48 -20.36 -22.08
C PRO A 50 -7.57 -19.69 -23.11
N GLY A 51 -8.08 -18.74 -23.89
CA GLY A 51 -7.30 -17.95 -24.85
C GLY A 51 -6.47 -16.82 -24.24
N LEU A 52 -6.68 -16.46 -22.96
CA LEU A 52 -5.91 -15.40 -22.31
C LEU A 52 -4.48 -15.85 -21.97
N PRO A 53 -3.47 -15.00 -22.21
CA PRO A 53 -2.11 -15.28 -21.77
C PRO A 53 -2.06 -15.37 -20.25
N ARG A 54 -1.19 -16.26 -19.74
CA ARG A 54 -0.94 -16.44 -18.31
C ARG A 54 0.43 -15.89 -17.98
N LEU A 55 0.48 -14.76 -17.29
CA LEU A 55 1.72 -14.09 -16.92
C LEU A 55 1.85 -14.16 -15.40
N LEU A 56 2.47 -15.23 -14.91
CA LEU A 56 2.55 -15.52 -13.47
C LEU A 56 3.88 -15.08 -12.87
N THR A 57 4.89 -14.89 -13.71
CA THR A 57 6.25 -14.55 -13.31
C THR A 57 6.80 -13.39 -14.15
N PRO A 58 7.86 -12.70 -13.69
CA PRO A 58 8.58 -11.72 -14.50
C PRO A 58 9.07 -12.28 -15.85
N ALA A 59 9.47 -13.57 -15.86
CA ALA A 59 9.92 -14.24 -17.08
C ALA A 59 8.78 -14.41 -18.10
N ASP A 60 7.57 -14.72 -17.64
CA ASP A 60 6.39 -14.83 -18.52
C ASP A 60 6.07 -13.48 -19.18
N LEU A 61 6.06 -12.40 -18.40
CA LEU A 61 5.82 -11.05 -18.91
C LEU A 61 6.87 -10.65 -19.96
N LYS A 62 8.14 -10.89 -19.66
CA LYS A 62 9.25 -10.61 -20.59
C LYS A 62 9.11 -11.42 -21.89
N ASN A 63 8.84 -12.72 -21.80
CA ASN A 63 8.65 -13.58 -22.97
C ASN A 63 7.44 -13.15 -23.80
N TRP A 64 6.35 -12.76 -23.14
CA TRP A 64 5.15 -12.26 -23.80
C TRP A 64 5.43 -10.95 -24.55
N LEU A 65 6.11 -9.98 -23.93
CA LEU A 65 6.55 -8.74 -24.60
C LEU A 65 7.45 -9.05 -25.81
N ALA A 66 8.46 -9.91 -25.63
CA ALA A 66 9.36 -10.29 -26.72
C ALA A 66 8.63 -10.97 -27.90
N SER A 67 7.61 -11.79 -27.62
CA SER A 67 6.80 -12.45 -28.65
C SER A 67 6.01 -11.46 -29.52
N ARG A 68 5.81 -10.24 -29.02
CA ARG A 68 5.15 -9.13 -29.72
C ARG A 68 6.13 -8.20 -30.43
N GLY A 69 7.43 -8.48 -30.36
CA GLY A 69 8.46 -7.61 -30.92
C GLY A 69 8.82 -6.41 -30.04
N GLU A 70 8.35 -6.37 -28.79
CA GLU A 70 8.64 -5.27 -27.87
C GLU A 70 10.02 -5.45 -27.21
N PRO A 71 10.78 -4.36 -26.98
CA PRO A 71 12.03 -4.40 -26.22
C PRO A 71 11.74 -4.55 -24.72
N ALA A 72 11.47 -5.79 -24.30
CA ALA A 72 10.94 -6.11 -22.98
C ALA A 72 11.75 -5.50 -21.81
N GLU A 73 13.06 -5.69 -21.77
CA GLU A 73 13.89 -5.18 -20.67
C GLU A 73 13.90 -3.65 -20.59
N PRO A 74 14.21 -2.91 -21.67
CA PRO A 74 14.09 -1.44 -21.66
C PRO A 74 12.72 -0.92 -21.21
N LEU A 75 11.62 -1.57 -21.61
CA LEU A 75 10.27 -1.19 -21.19
C LEU A 75 10.07 -1.42 -19.69
N LEU A 76 10.45 -2.59 -19.18
CA LEU A 76 10.31 -2.94 -17.77
C LEU A 76 11.21 -2.06 -16.88
N ASP A 77 12.44 -1.75 -17.32
CA ASP A 77 13.34 -0.80 -16.66
C ASP A 77 12.72 0.59 -16.61
N ALA A 78 12.18 1.07 -17.72
CA ALA A 78 11.55 2.38 -17.78
C ALA A 78 10.32 2.47 -16.86
N TYR A 79 9.52 1.40 -16.75
CA TYR A 79 8.40 1.37 -15.82
C TYR A 79 8.83 1.28 -14.35
N ARG A 80 9.89 0.51 -14.04
CA ARG A 80 10.49 0.52 -12.69
C ARG A 80 10.97 1.92 -12.31
N ASN A 81 11.65 2.62 -13.22
CA ASN A 81 12.10 3.99 -13.00
C ASN A 81 10.91 4.95 -12.80
N TRP A 82 9.87 4.82 -13.63
CA TRP A 82 8.64 5.61 -13.51
C TRP A 82 7.94 5.44 -12.14
N LEU A 83 7.94 4.21 -11.61
CA LEU A 83 7.42 3.89 -10.27
C LEU A 83 8.34 4.46 -9.17
N SER A 84 9.66 4.31 -9.33
CA SER A 84 10.66 4.83 -8.38
C SER A 84 10.58 6.36 -8.25
N GLU A 85 10.45 7.08 -9.36
CA GLU A 85 10.22 8.54 -9.38
C GLU A 85 8.94 8.98 -8.63
N ARG A 86 8.00 8.04 -8.42
CA ARG A 86 6.75 8.23 -7.67
C ARG A 86 6.82 7.62 -6.27
N GLY A 87 8.02 7.33 -5.79
CA GLY A 87 8.30 6.87 -4.44
C GLY A 87 8.01 5.39 -4.18
N TYR A 88 7.66 4.60 -5.20
CA TYR A 88 7.49 3.16 -4.99
C TYR A 88 8.85 2.47 -4.83
N PRO A 89 9.07 1.69 -3.77
CA PRO A 89 10.30 0.96 -3.58
C PRO A 89 10.49 -0.08 -4.70
N VAL A 90 11.69 -0.12 -5.27
CA VAL A 90 12.06 -1.10 -6.30
C VAL A 90 11.96 -2.52 -5.70
N GLY A 91 11.40 -3.47 -6.44
CA GLY A 91 11.37 -4.89 -6.05
C GLY A 91 10.13 -5.40 -5.29
N ARG A 92 9.18 -4.54 -4.87
CA ARG A 92 7.95 -5.00 -4.17
C ARG A 92 6.78 -5.42 -5.08
N ARG A 93 6.86 -5.23 -6.39
CA ARG A 93 5.81 -5.67 -7.34
C ARG A 93 6.22 -7.00 -8.01
N ASN A 94 5.46 -8.07 -7.75
CA ASN A 94 5.78 -9.45 -8.13
C ASN A 94 6.18 -9.65 -9.60
N LEU A 95 5.51 -8.97 -10.54
CA LEU A 95 5.81 -9.08 -11.98
C LEU A 95 6.95 -8.18 -12.47
N LEU A 96 7.39 -7.22 -11.65
CA LEU A 96 8.43 -6.25 -11.99
C LEU A 96 9.75 -6.49 -11.25
N SER A 97 9.76 -7.42 -10.30
CA SER A 97 10.93 -7.77 -9.50
C SER A 97 12.04 -8.33 -10.38
N THR A 98 13.21 -7.73 -10.29
CA THR A 98 14.48 -8.28 -10.77
C THR A 98 15.30 -8.72 -9.56
N THR A 99 16.11 -9.77 -9.71
CA THR A 99 17.01 -10.21 -8.63
C THR A 99 18.22 -9.30 -8.43
N THR A 100 18.38 -8.26 -9.25
CA THR A 100 19.61 -7.46 -9.36
C THR A 100 19.50 -6.01 -8.90
N ASP A 101 18.28 -5.49 -8.73
CA ASP A 101 18.07 -4.10 -8.28
C ASP A 101 17.77 -4.11 -6.78
N ALA A 102 18.81 -4.24 -5.96
CA ALA A 102 18.69 -3.96 -4.54
C ALA A 102 18.38 -2.46 -4.38
N PRO A 103 17.28 -2.07 -3.71
CA PRO A 103 17.04 -0.69 -3.31
C PRO A 103 18.27 -0.13 -2.59
N ILE A 104 18.43 1.19 -2.60
CA ILE A 104 19.35 1.81 -1.64
C ILE A 104 18.75 1.51 -0.27
N ASP A 105 19.31 0.54 0.42
CA ASP A 105 18.81 0.16 1.73
C ASP A 105 19.15 1.29 2.72
N LEU A 106 18.15 2.15 2.96
CA LEU A 106 18.24 3.22 3.93
C LEU A 106 17.92 2.73 5.35
N SER A 107 17.50 1.47 5.54
CA SER A 107 17.12 0.96 6.87
C SER A 107 18.29 0.91 7.84
N ASP A 108 19.52 0.82 7.33
CA ASP A 108 20.74 0.82 8.15
C ASP A 108 21.28 2.23 8.45
N GLN A 109 20.69 3.27 7.87
CA GLN A 109 21.14 4.65 8.08
C GLN A 109 20.64 5.18 9.43
N GLY A 110 21.46 6.00 10.11
CA GLY A 110 21.04 6.69 11.33
C GLY A 110 20.10 7.87 11.03
N ASP A 111 19.22 8.20 11.99
CA ASP A 111 18.23 9.28 11.84
C ASP A 111 18.81 10.63 11.36
N PRO A 112 20.01 11.09 11.80
CA PRO A 112 20.56 12.36 11.29
C PRO A 112 20.81 12.35 9.77
N VAL A 113 21.20 11.20 9.22
CA VAL A 113 21.41 11.04 7.78
C VAL A 113 20.07 11.06 7.07
N LEU A 114 19.09 10.30 7.57
CA LEU A 114 17.74 10.27 7.01
C LEU A 114 17.07 11.64 7.02
N ILE A 115 17.15 12.38 8.14
CA ILE A 115 16.61 13.74 8.25
C ILE A 115 17.26 14.68 7.21
N THR A 116 18.57 14.54 7.00
CA THR A 116 19.29 15.35 5.99
C THR A 116 18.82 15.01 4.58
N LEU A 117 18.69 13.72 4.25
CA LEU A 117 18.19 13.25 2.96
C LEU A 117 16.74 13.70 2.71
N ALA A 118 15.88 13.54 3.72
CA ALA A 118 14.50 14.02 3.69
C ALA A 118 14.42 15.54 3.52
N GLY A 119 15.27 16.32 4.21
CA GLY A 119 15.38 17.76 4.02
C GLY A 119 15.74 18.19 2.59
N ASN A 120 16.41 17.31 1.85
CA ASN A 120 16.75 17.50 0.43
C ASN A 120 15.69 16.91 -0.53
N GLY A 121 14.53 16.49 -0.03
CA GLY A 121 13.42 15.97 -0.83
C GLY A 121 13.50 14.47 -1.16
N ASN A 122 14.40 13.70 -0.53
CA ASN A 122 14.44 12.25 -0.74
C ASN A 122 13.23 11.58 -0.08
N THR A 123 12.31 11.06 -0.89
CA THR A 123 11.07 10.43 -0.43
C THR A 123 11.31 9.07 0.23
N GLU A 124 12.36 8.33 -0.15
CA GLU A 124 12.68 7.04 0.47
C GLU A 124 13.14 7.23 1.93
N ALA A 125 13.96 8.26 2.19
CA ALA A 125 14.33 8.65 3.55
C ALA A 125 13.12 9.09 4.38
N MET A 126 12.14 9.77 3.76
CA MET A 126 10.88 10.13 4.44
C MET A 126 10.05 8.89 4.76
N HIS A 127 9.98 7.89 3.89
CA HIS A 127 9.29 6.64 4.18
C HIS A 127 9.95 5.90 5.35
N GLU A 128 11.29 5.82 5.35
CA GLU A 128 12.04 5.17 6.45
C GLU A 128 11.82 5.91 7.77
N LEU A 129 11.86 7.25 7.77
CA LEU A 129 11.53 8.05 8.95
C LEU A 129 10.08 7.85 9.41
N ALA A 130 9.14 7.71 8.47
CA ALA A 130 7.74 7.42 8.79
C ALA A 130 7.59 6.05 9.46
N ASP A 131 8.23 5.02 8.90
CA ASP A 131 8.17 3.66 9.41
C ASP A 131 8.81 3.56 10.82
N ARG A 132 9.93 4.23 11.06
CA ARG A 132 10.54 4.33 12.40
C ARG A 132 9.69 5.12 13.38
N SER A 133 9.12 6.24 12.92
CA SER A 133 8.26 7.07 13.74
C SER A 133 7.02 6.29 14.15
N LEU A 134 6.50 5.42 13.28
CA LEU A 134 5.34 4.61 13.56
C LEU A 134 5.53 3.74 14.79
N GLU A 135 6.73 3.31 15.17
CA GLU A 135 6.93 2.50 16.39
C GLU A 135 6.65 3.28 17.68
N THR A 136 6.76 4.61 17.65
CA THR A 136 6.77 5.46 18.85
C THR A 136 5.72 6.56 18.84
N ASP A 137 5.39 7.08 17.66
CA ASP A 137 4.50 8.22 17.46
C ASP A 137 3.83 8.13 16.07
N PRO A 138 2.58 7.64 15.98
CA PRO A 138 1.90 7.49 14.70
C PRO A 138 1.54 8.83 14.05
N LEU A 139 1.48 9.94 14.81
CA LEU A 139 1.27 11.27 14.22
C LEU A 139 2.52 11.72 13.47
N ALA A 140 3.70 11.53 14.06
CA ALA A 140 4.97 11.80 13.38
C ALA A 140 5.12 10.97 12.09
N ALA A 141 4.65 9.71 12.10
CA ALA A 141 4.63 8.89 10.88
C ALA A 141 3.74 9.50 9.78
N LEU A 142 2.55 9.98 10.12
CA LEU A 142 1.65 10.67 9.18
C LEU A 142 2.27 11.96 8.64
N GLU A 143 2.99 12.72 9.46
CA GLU A 143 3.70 13.94 9.04
C GLU A 143 4.81 13.63 8.03
N TRP A 144 5.59 12.55 8.23
CA TRP A 144 6.62 12.14 7.28
C TRP A 144 6.03 11.68 5.95
N TYR A 145 4.93 10.92 5.98
CA TYR A 145 4.23 10.56 4.75
C TYR A 145 3.64 11.77 4.04
N ASP A 146 3.09 12.76 4.77
CA ASP A 146 2.65 14.03 4.18
C ASP A 146 3.81 14.78 3.48
N GLN A 147 4.98 14.86 4.12
CA GLN A 147 6.15 15.44 3.46
C GLN A 147 6.57 14.63 2.22
N ALA A 148 6.47 13.31 2.24
CA ALA A 148 6.75 12.48 1.07
C ALA A 148 5.75 12.72 -0.07
N VAL A 149 4.46 12.90 0.24
CA VAL A 149 3.43 13.30 -0.74
C VAL A 149 3.76 14.66 -1.35
N ILE A 150 4.14 15.64 -0.52
CA ILE A 150 4.60 16.95 -1.00
C ILE A 150 5.88 16.80 -1.83
N ASN A 151 6.69 15.77 -1.65
CA ASN A 151 7.84 15.49 -2.52
C ASN A 151 7.52 14.58 -3.71
N GLY A 152 6.25 14.21 -3.89
CA GLY A 152 5.72 13.59 -5.11
C GLY A 152 5.58 12.07 -5.02
N SER A 153 5.71 11.52 -3.80
CA SER A 153 5.53 10.10 -3.54
C SER A 153 4.05 9.73 -3.60
N LEU A 154 3.66 8.96 -4.60
CA LEU A 154 2.35 8.32 -4.66
C LEU A 154 2.31 7.11 -3.73
N TYR A 155 3.43 6.44 -3.54
CA TYR A 155 3.54 5.38 -2.54
C TYR A 155 3.18 5.90 -1.14
N ALA A 156 3.63 7.11 -0.78
CA ALA A 156 3.24 7.74 0.49
C ALA A 156 1.72 7.93 0.61
N MET A 157 1.01 8.29 -0.48
CA MET A 157 -0.45 8.38 -0.47
C MET A 157 -1.10 7.01 -0.17
N GLU A 158 -0.61 5.92 -0.77
CA GLU A 158 -1.07 4.57 -0.44
C GLU A 158 -0.79 4.20 1.02
N ARG A 159 0.38 4.57 1.53
CA ARG A 159 0.75 4.32 2.93
C ARG A 159 -0.08 5.14 3.91
N MET A 160 -0.43 6.38 3.57
CA MET A 160 -1.38 7.18 4.35
C MET A 160 -2.75 6.50 4.40
N ALA A 161 -3.24 5.95 3.28
CA ALA A 161 -4.49 5.21 3.25
C ALA A 161 -4.44 3.98 4.17
N ASP A 162 -3.39 3.17 4.06
CA ASP A 162 -3.17 2.00 4.94
C ASP A 162 -3.13 2.37 6.42
N LEU A 163 -2.33 3.39 6.73
CA LEU A 163 -2.08 3.78 8.11
C LEU A 163 -3.35 4.35 8.74
N LEU A 164 -4.09 5.21 8.03
CA LEU A 164 -5.35 5.76 8.55
C LEU A 164 -6.44 4.71 8.70
N ALA A 165 -6.51 3.72 7.79
CA ALA A 165 -7.42 2.59 7.93
C ALA A 165 -7.11 1.79 9.20
N THR A 166 -5.82 1.51 9.43
CA THR A 166 -5.33 0.76 10.59
C THR A 166 -5.56 1.51 11.90
N LEU A 167 -5.15 2.78 11.98
CA LEU A 167 -5.29 3.60 13.19
C LEU A 167 -6.76 3.95 13.48
N GLY A 168 -7.61 3.93 12.45
CA GLY A 168 -9.05 4.08 12.56
C GLY A 168 -9.77 2.83 13.06
N ASP A 169 -9.12 1.67 13.10
CA ASP A 169 -9.71 0.44 13.60
C ASP A 169 -9.69 0.41 15.14
N PRO A 170 -10.85 0.26 15.81
CA PRO A 170 -10.89 0.11 17.27
C PRO A 170 -10.10 -1.10 17.79
N ALA A 171 -9.91 -2.15 16.97
CA ALA A 171 -9.18 -3.35 17.39
C ALA A 171 -7.73 -3.06 17.79
N ILE A 172 -7.13 -1.96 17.32
CA ILE A 172 -5.77 -1.58 17.70
C ILE A 172 -5.65 -1.20 19.19
N ASP A 173 -6.75 -0.82 19.85
CA ASP A 173 -6.76 -0.41 21.27
C ASP A 173 -6.32 -1.56 22.19
N ASP A 174 -6.56 -2.80 21.78
CA ASP A 174 -6.17 -4.00 22.53
C ASP A 174 -4.64 -4.24 22.52
N PHE A 175 -3.92 -3.61 21.59
CA PHE A 175 -2.48 -3.79 21.40
C PHE A 175 -1.65 -2.59 21.89
N VAL A 176 -2.29 -1.45 22.15
CA VAL A 176 -1.62 -0.19 22.45
C VAL A 176 -1.77 0.17 23.92
N SER A 177 -0.66 0.06 24.66
CA SER A 177 -0.58 0.42 26.08
C SER A 177 0.18 1.73 26.35
N ASP A 178 0.86 2.29 25.35
CA ASP A 178 1.60 3.54 25.49
C ASP A 178 0.62 4.74 25.52
N PRO A 179 0.66 5.59 26.56
CA PRO A 179 -0.22 6.75 26.67
C PRO A 179 -0.12 7.75 25.52
N ARG A 180 1.08 7.96 24.95
CA ARG A 180 1.27 8.88 23.80
C ARG A 180 0.57 8.35 22.57
N TRP A 181 0.66 7.04 22.35
CA TRP A 181 -0.07 6.39 21.27
C TRP A 181 -1.58 6.47 21.46
N GLN A 182 -2.07 6.26 22.68
CA GLN A 182 -3.51 6.38 22.97
C GLN A 182 -4.01 7.81 22.70
N GLU A 183 -3.26 8.83 23.11
CA GLU A 183 -3.55 10.23 22.79
C GLU A 183 -3.57 10.48 21.28
N ALA A 184 -2.58 9.96 20.56
CA ALA A 184 -2.51 10.07 19.11
C ALA A 184 -3.71 9.40 18.41
N LEU A 185 -4.13 8.21 18.85
CA LEU A 185 -5.31 7.52 18.33
C LEU A 185 -6.59 8.33 18.58
N LEU A 186 -6.74 8.94 19.76
CA LEU A 186 -7.86 9.83 20.07
C LEU A 186 -7.86 11.06 19.14
N GLN A 187 -6.70 11.66 18.89
CA GLN A 187 -6.59 12.79 17.97
C GLN A 187 -6.97 12.39 16.54
N ILE A 188 -6.46 11.26 16.06
CA ILE A 188 -6.74 10.76 14.70
C ILE A 188 -8.23 10.46 14.54
N ARG A 189 -8.83 9.74 15.50
CA ARG A 189 -10.25 9.36 15.46
C ARG A 189 -11.21 10.51 15.72
N GLY A 190 -10.77 11.54 16.45
CA GLY A 190 -11.52 12.77 16.68
C GLY A 190 -11.48 13.76 15.50
N ALA A 191 -10.59 13.54 14.51
CA ALA A 191 -10.49 14.38 13.34
C ALA A 191 -11.72 14.22 12.42
N THR A 192 -12.04 15.29 11.67
CA THR A 192 -13.06 15.29 10.62
C THR A 192 -12.39 15.64 9.29
N PRO A 193 -12.58 14.85 8.21
CA PRO A 193 -13.35 13.61 8.12
C PRO A 193 -12.79 12.47 8.99
N ALA A 194 -13.61 11.45 9.25
CA ALA A 194 -13.20 10.31 10.07
C ALA A 194 -12.03 9.54 9.41
N PRO A 195 -11.19 8.81 10.18
CA PRO A 195 -10.00 8.15 9.64
C PRO A 195 -10.27 7.24 8.43
N ARG A 196 -11.36 6.48 8.43
CA ARG A 196 -11.73 5.61 7.30
C ARG A 196 -12.11 6.40 6.04
N GLU A 197 -12.80 7.52 6.20
CA GLU A 197 -13.11 8.42 5.07
C GLU A 197 -11.84 9.02 4.49
N ARG A 198 -10.93 9.48 5.37
CA ARG A 198 -9.61 9.98 4.96
C ARG A 198 -8.76 8.89 4.31
N ALA A 199 -8.82 7.66 4.81
CA ALA A 199 -8.12 6.52 4.23
C ALA A 199 -8.60 6.25 2.80
N LEU A 200 -9.92 6.21 2.59
CA LEU A 200 -10.51 6.09 1.26
C LEU A 200 -10.09 7.25 0.35
N ALA A 201 -10.16 8.49 0.88
CA ALA A 201 -9.76 9.68 0.15
C ALA A 201 -8.29 9.62 -0.33
N TRP A 202 -7.35 9.22 0.54
CA TRP A 202 -5.96 9.02 0.15
C TRP A 202 -5.79 7.94 -0.91
N ALA A 203 -6.49 6.80 -0.77
CA ALA A 203 -6.41 5.73 -1.76
C ALA A 203 -6.89 6.17 -3.16
N ILE A 204 -7.95 6.99 -3.20
CA ILE A 204 -8.49 7.56 -4.44
C ILE A 204 -7.58 8.66 -4.99
N ALA A 205 -7.01 9.51 -4.13
CA ALA A 205 -6.04 10.53 -4.50
C ALA A 205 -4.83 9.91 -5.21
N THR A 206 -4.33 8.77 -4.71
CA THR A 206 -3.24 8.03 -5.36
C THR A 206 -3.57 7.73 -6.82
N VAL A 207 -4.76 7.18 -7.09
CA VAL A 207 -5.20 6.82 -8.46
C VAL A 207 -5.49 8.05 -9.31
N THR A 208 -6.02 9.11 -8.70
CA THR A 208 -6.26 10.39 -9.38
C THR A 208 -4.96 10.95 -9.95
N VAL A 209 -3.85 10.82 -9.22
CA VAL A 209 -2.54 11.32 -9.67
C VAL A 209 -1.79 10.30 -10.53
N GLY A 210 -1.70 9.04 -10.10
CA GLY A 210 -0.94 7.99 -10.77
C GLY A 210 -1.65 7.34 -11.95
N GLY A 211 -2.95 7.60 -12.10
CA GLY A 211 -3.82 6.93 -13.06
C GLY A 211 -3.98 5.44 -12.82
N PHE A 212 -4.55 4.75 -13.81
CA PHE A 212 -4.71 3.29 -13.73
C PHE A 212 -3.38 2.54 -13.78
N ALA A 213 -2.28 3.22 -14.14
CA ALA A 213 -0.95 2.63 -14.17
C ALA A 213 -0.44 2.14 -12.82
N ILE A 214 -1.03 2.61 -11.73
CA ILE A 214 -0.70 2.16 -10.37
C ILE A 214 -1.75 1.23 -9.76
N MET A 215 -2.88 0.99 -10.43
CA MET A 215 -4.02 0.26 -9.86
C MET A 215 -3.74 -1.25 -9.77
N THR A 216 -3.06 -1.66 -8.69
CA THR A 216 -2.82 -3.08 -8.40
C THR A 216 -4.07 -3.75 -7.82
N PRO A 217 -4.12 -5.10 -7.82
CA PRO A 217 -5.21 -5.81 -7.15
C PRO A 217 -5.37 -5.47 -5.67
N GLU A 218 -4.27 -5.24 -4.96
CA GLU A 218 -4.28 -4.88 -3.54
C GLU A 218 -4.87 -3.48 -3.34
N HIS A 219 -4.46 -2.52 -4.17
CA HIS A 219 -4.96 -1.15 -4.09
C HIS A 219 -6.45 -1.07 -4.44
N ALA A 220 -6.88 -1.76 -5.50
CA ALA A 220 -8.28 -1.85 -5.89
C ALA A 220 -9.16 -2.50 -4.80
N SER A 221 -8.68 -3.61 -4.22
CA SER A 221 -9.36 -4.29 -3.12
C SER A 221 -9.46 -3.38 -1.89
N ARG A 222 -8.43 -2.58 -1.61
CA ARG A 222 -8.44 -1.62 -0.50
C ARG A 222 -9.47 -0.52 -0.71
N ILE A 223 -9.53 0.09 -1.90
CA ILE A 223 -10.54 1.12 -2.21
C ILE A 223 -11.95 0.54 -2.04
N THR A 224 -12.20 -0.66 -2.60
CA THR A 224 -13.49 -1.34 -2.50
C THR A 224 -13.86 -1.61 -1.04
N ALA A 225 -12.97 -2.24 -0.28
CA ALA A 225 -13.21 -2.60 1.12
C ALA A 225 -13.43 -1.37 2.02
N LEU A 226 -12.73 -0.26 1.78
CA LEU A 226 -12.95 0.99 2.49
C LEU A 226 -14.29 1.63 2.10
N GLY A 227 -14.65 1.59 0.82
CA GLY A 227 -15.94 2.08 0.32
C GLY A 227 -17.13 1.33 0.91
N GLU A 228 -17.07 0.00 1.00
CA GLU A 228 -18.12 -0.85 1.59
C GLU A 228 -18.35 -0.59 3.08
N GLN A 229 -17.36 -0.04 3.78
CA GLN A 229 -17.45 0.31 5.21
C GLN A 229 -18.05 1.70 5.47
N LEU A 230 -18.32 2.47 4.41
CA LEU A 230 -18.88 3.81 4.49
C LEU A 230 -20.29 3.81 3.89
N ASP A 231 -21.14 4.72 4.38
CA ASP A 231 -22.39 5.02 3.70
C ASP A 231 -22.14 5.86 2.44
N ALA A 232 -23.17 6.01 1.60
CA ALA A 232 -23.05 6.76 0.34
C ALA A 232 -22.55 8.20 0.54
N PHE A 233 -22.92 8.84 1.65
CA PHE A 233 -22.50 10.20 1.97
C PHE A 233 -21.02 10.24 2.37
N GLY A 234 -20.55 9.28 3.17
CA GLY A 234 -19.14 9.12 3.52
C GLY A 234 -18.26 8.85 2.31
N VAL A 235 -18.72 8.02 1.36
CA VAL A 235 -18.06 7.81 0.07
C VAL A 235 -17.98 9.11 -0.73
N GLU A 236 -19.08 9.85 -0.88
CA GLU A 236 -19.09 11.13 -1.60
C GLU A 236 -18.12 12.15 -0.98
N ARG A 237 -18.10 12.27 0.35
CA ARG A 237 -17.15 13.13 1.06
C ARG A 237 -15.72 12.68 0.88
N ALA A 238 -15.44 11.37 0.90
CA ALA A 238 -14.10 10.86 0.64
C ALA A 238 -13.64 11.19 -0.78
N CYS A 239 -14.52 11.10 -1.78
CA CYS A 239 -14.24 11.50 -3.15
C CYS A 239 -13.90 12.99 -3.29
N GLN A 240 -14.64 13.87 -2.61
CA GLN A 240 -14.34 15.31 -2.58
C GLN A 240 -13.01 15.58 -1.86
N THR A 241 -12.82 14.95 -0.69
CA THR A 241 -11.58 15.06 0.10
C THR A 241 -10.36 14.59 -0.68
N ALA A 242 -10.49 13.55 -1.52
CA ALA A 242 -9.41 13.09 -2.37
C ALA A 242 -8.95 14.17 -3.36
N GLN A 243 -9.89 14.92 -3.95
CA GLN A 243 -9.56 16.03 -4.84
C GLN A 243 -8.88 17.17 -4.08
N ASP A 244 -9.37 17.49 -2.88
CA ASP A 244 -8.77 18.50 -2.02
C ASP A 244 -7.32 18.14 -1.65
N TYR A 245 -7.05 16.88 -1.29
CA TYR A 245 -5.68 16.40 -1.03
C TYR A 245 -4.76 16.57 -2.22
N VAL A 246 -5.21 16.23 -3.43
CA VAL A 246 -4.43 16.42 -4.66
C VAL A 246 -4.16 17.91 -4.91
N LEU A 247 -5.17 18.78 -4.77
CA LEU A 247 -5.05 20.22 -5.00
C LEU A 247 -4.14 20.89 -3.97
N GLU A 248 -4.24 20.52 -2.69
CA GLU A 248 -3.40 21.06 -1.61
C GLU A 248 -1.94 20.62 -1.76
N ALA A 249 -1.69 19.34 -2.05
CA ALA A 249 -0.36 18.84 -2.34
C ALA A 249 0.25 19.53 -3.57
N ALA A 250 -0.53 19.68 -4.64
CA ALA A 250 -0.14 20.42 -5.84
C ALA A 250 0.23 21.87 -5.56
N ALA A 251 -0.58 22.59 -4.78
CA ALA A 251 -0.36 23.98 -4.42
C ALA A 251 0.91 24.13 -3.57
N THR A 252 1.10 23.26 -2.58
CA THR A 252 2.27 23.25 -1.69
C THR A 252 3.55 22.96 -2.48
N ARG A 253 3.51 21.99 -3.39
CA ARG A 253 4.62 21.67 -4.30
C ARG A 253 5.04 22.87 -5.13
N ARG A 254 4.05 23.54 -5.74
CA ARG A 254 4.28 24.75 -6.54
C ARG A 254 4.88 25.87 -5.69
N ALA A 255 4.39 26.06 -4.46
CA ALA A 255 4.91 27.06 -3.52
C ALA A 255 6.37 26.80 -3.13
N ARG A 256 6.80 25.53 -3.09
CA ARG A 256 8.19 25.11 -2.86
C ARG A 256 9.06 25.12 -4.14
N GLY A 257 8.53 25.60 -5.26
CA GLY A 257 9.24 25.65 -6.55
C GLY A 257 9.31 24.32 -7.31
N GLY A 258 8.59 23.30 -6.87
CA GLY A 258 8.50 21.99 -7.52
C GLY A 258 7.42 21.92 -8.61
N ALA A 259 7.50 20.91 -9.48
CA ALA A 259 6.43 20.57 -10.40
C ALA A 259 5.24 19.95 -9.66
N VAL A 260 4.00 20.23 -10.09
CA VAL A 260 2.76 19.79 -9.42
C VAL A 260 2.70 18.26 -9.27
N PHE A 261 2.55 17.52 -10.37
CA PHE A 261 2.70 16.08 -10.42
C PHE A 261 3.13 15.71 -11.84
N SER A 262 3.93 14.66 -12.00
CA SER A 262 4.35 14.22 -13.33
C SER A 262 3.19 13.54 -14.05
N MET A 263 2.77 14.12 -15.18
CA MET A 263 1.77 13.54 -16.09
C MET A 263 2.41 12.60 -17.12
N GLN A 264 3.70 12.25 -16.96
CA GLN A 264 4.39 11.35 -17.87
C GLN A 264 3.70 9.99 -17.87
N ILE A 265 3.30 9.54 -19.05
CA ILE A 265 2.70 8.22 -19.26
C ILE A 265 3.85 7.18 -19.24
N PRO A 266 3.76 6.11 -18.44
CA PRO A 266 4.77 5.07 -18.46
C PRO A 266 4.70 4.31 -19.81
N PRO A 267 5.82 3.83 -20.36
CA PRO A 267 5.82 3.12 -21.63
C PRO A 267 5.14 1.74 -21.53
N ILE A 268 5.08 1.18 -20.33
CA ILE A 268 4.29 0.01 -20.00
C ILE A 268 3.67 0.19 -18.61
N ALA A 269 2.46 -0.31 -18.38
CA ALA A 269 1.86 -0.36 -17.06
C ALA A 269 1.12 -1.70 -16.83
N LEU A 270 1.01 -2.08 -15.55
CA LEU A 270 0.27 -3.26 -15.12
C LEU A 270 -0.83 -2.82 -14.16
N SER A 271 -2.07 -3.20 -14.46
CA SER A 271 -3.23 -2.91 -13.60
C SER A 271 -4.19 -4.08 -13.52
N ILE A 272 -5.22 -3.98 -12.67
CA ILE A 272 -6.43 -4.81 -12.81
C ILE A 272 -7.15 -4.51 -14.13
N ALA A 273 -8.01 -5.42 -14.58
CA ALA A 273 -8.67 -5.33 -15.88
C ALA A 273 -9.67 -4.18 -16.02
N ASP A 274 -10.47 -3.96 -14.97
CA ASP A 274 -11.52 -2.95 -14.95
C ASP A 274 -11.25 -1.97 -13.78
N PRO A 275 -10.19 -1.14 -13.87
CA PRO A 275 -9.77 -0.29 -12.76
C PRO A 275 -10.78 0.80 -12.40
N ALA A 276 -11.61 1.22 -13.36
CA ALA A 276 -12.67 2.20 -13.13
C ALA A 276 -13.76 1.66 -12.17
N ASP A 277 -14.08 0.37 -12.25
CA ASP A 277 -15.13 -0.26 -11.44
C ASP A 277 -14.77 -0.35 -9.95
N SER A 278 -13.47 -0.27 -9.64
CA SER A 278 -12.98 -0.28 -8.26
C SER A 278 -13.04 1.09 -7.58
N ILE A 279 -13.36 2.16 -8.31
CA ILE A 279 -13.40 3.52 -7.76
C ILE A 279 -14.86 3.91 -7.51
N PRO A 280 -15.29 4.06 -6.25
CA PRO A 280 -16.69 4.33 -5.92
C PRO A 280 -17.11 5.78 -6.20
N CYS A 281 -16.20 6.62 -6.70
CA CYS A 281 -16.51 7.98 -7.10
C CYS A 281 -17.17 8.01 -8.47
N ASN A 282 -18.03 9.00 -8.69
CA ASN A 282 -18.46 9.35 -10.03
C ASN A 282 -17.29 10.05 -10.76
N VAL A 283 -16.33 9.26 -11.22
CA VAL A 283 -15.04 9.69 -11.82
C VAL A 283 -15.20 10.53 -13.09
N GLY A 284 -16.42 10.66 -13.63
CA GLY A 284 -16.70 11.41 -14.86
C GLY A 284 -16.38 12.91 -14.80
N SER A 285 -16.10 13.50 -13.63
CA SER A 285 -15.77 14.94 -13.52
C SER A 285 -14.28 15.27 -13.47
N VAL A 286 -13.40 14.34 -13.06
CA VAL A 286 -11.95 14.57 -13.03
C VAL A 286 -11.23 13.30 -13.49
N PRO A 287 -10.80 13.22 -14.75
CA PRO A 287 -10.03 12.09 -15.23
C PRO A 287 -8.70 12.00 -14.48
N PRO A 288 -8.11 10.79 -14.35
CA PRO A 288 -6.79 10.65 -13.79
C PRO A 288 -5.76 11.49 -14.56
N LEU A 289 -4.78 12.06 -13.85
CA LEU A 289 -3.74 12.89 -14.46
C LEU A 289 -2.86 12.13 -15.45
N VAL A 290 -2.67 10.83 -15.21
CA VAL A 290 -2.00 9.91 -16.14
C VAL A 290 -3.08 9.09 -16.85
N SER A 291 -3.38 9.45 -18.09
CA SER A 291 -4.32 8.71 -18.94
C SER A 291 -3.59 7.61 -19.73
N LEU A 292 -4.18 6.42 -19.74
CA LEU A 292 -3.71 5.26 -20.53
C LEU A 292 -4.56 5.04 -21.78
N GLU A 293 -5.45 5.97 -22.16
CA GLU A 293 -6.36 5.83 -23.31
C GLU A 293 -5.64 5.65 -24.65
N GLN A 294 -4.39 6.13 -24.75
CA GLN A 294 -3.55 6.00 -25.95
C GLN A 294 -2.73 4.71 -25.97
N CYS A 295 -2.84 3.88 -24.93
CA CYS A 295 -2.07 2.66 -24.79
C CYS A 295 -2.86 1.45 -25.28
N GLU A 296 -2.16 0.45 -25.81
CA GLU A 296 -2.76 -0.82 -26.17
C GLU A 296 -3.02 -1.66 -24.91
N ALA A 297 -4.29 -1.93 -24.60
CA ALA A 297 -4.71 -2.75 -23.48
C ALA A 297 -4.74 -4.24 -23.85
N ASN A 298 -4.03 -5.07 -23.10
CA ASN A 298 -4.00 -6.52 -23.29
C ASN A 298 -4.31 -7.24 -21.98
N ASN A 299 -5.45 -7.92 -21.93
CA ASN A 299 -5.86 -8.68 -20.74
C ASN A 299 -5.07 -9.98 -20.60
N PHE A 300 -4.77 -10.35 -19.36
CA PHE A 300 -4.05 -11.56 -19.02
C PHE A 300 -4.47 -12.09 -17.66
N VAL A 301 -4.20 -13.38 -17.41
CA VAL A 301 -4.34 -13.96 -16.06
C VAL A 301 -3.02 -13.78 -15.34
N GLY A 302 -3.02 -12.93 -14.32
CA GLY A 302 -1.85 -12.60 -13.52
C GLY A 302 -1.62 -13.55 -12.33
N PRO A 303 -0.68 -13.19 -11.44
CA PRO A 303 -0.51 -13.84 -10.14
C PRO A 303 -1.84 -13.93 -9.38
N ASP A 304 -1.97 -14.95 -8.54
CA ASP A 304 -3.18 -15.22 -7.75
C ASP A 304 -4.45 -15.44 -8.59
N ARG A 305 -4.29 -15.77 -9.88
CA ARG A 305 -5.39 -16.02 -10.82
C ARG A 305 -6.36 -14.83 -10.90
N LYS A 306 -5.83 -13.61 -10.89
CA LYS A 306 -6.64 -12.40 -11.10
C LYS A 306 -6.56 -11.94 -12.55
N LEU A 307 -7.66 -11.39 -13.06
CA LEU A 307 -7.67 -10.77 -14.38
C LEU A 307 -6.98 -9.41 -14.30
N MET A 308 -5.97 -9.22 -15.14
CA MET A 308 -5.12 -8.04 -15.17
C MET A 308 -5.00 -7.52 -16.60
N THR A 309 -4.52 -6.29 -16.75
CA THR A 309 -4.24 -5.67 -18.04
C THR A 309 -2.78 -5.20 -18.08
N VAL A 310 -2.09 -5.56 -19.16
CA VAL A 310 -0.85 -4.91 -19.56
C VAL A 310 -1.22 -3.79 -20.51
N TRP A 311 -0.80 -2.57 -20.20
CA TRP A 311 -0.93 -1.41 -21.08
C TRP A 311 0.43 -1.17 -21.73
N VAL A 312 0.50 -1.21 -23.05
CA VAL A 312 1.71 -0.89 -23.81
C VAL A 312 1.49 0.45 -24.51
N CYS A 313 2.26 1.46 -24.12
CA CYS A 313 2.07 2.83 -24.58
C CYS A 313 3.15 3.17 -25.60
N THR A 314 2.78 3.36 -26.86
CA THR A 314 3.70 3.89 -27.87
C THR A 314 3.98 5.35 -27.56
N GLN A 315 5.26 5.69 -27.35
CA GLN A 315 5.73 7.08 -27.15
C GLN A 315 6.19 7.70 -28.47
#